data_AF-A0A4Q6BD57-F1
#
_entry.id   AF-A0A4Q6BD57-F1
#
_cell.length_a   1.000
_cell.length_b   1.000
_cell.length_c   1.000
_cell.angle_alpha   90.00
_cell.angle_beta   90.00
_cell.angle_gamma   90.00
#
_symmetry.space_group_name_H-M   'P 1'
#
loop_
_entity.id
_entity.type
_entity.pdbx_description
1 polymer ?
#
loop_
_entity_poly.entity_id
_entity_poly.type
_entity_poly.pdbx_seq_one_letter_code
_entity_poly.pdbx_strand_id
1 'polypeptide(L)'
;HTAAPVRNFNFAKHPVTDKAWVDSLAGARLIYILGGDQNRFMKTVLGTPVYGAIHQAYKNGATIAGTSAGAAVMSRYMITGSQLRDSVYKETFDKLWDNNIAFAEGLGLLQNTIIDQHFLKRSRHNRLLTALADKPQMVCVGIDESTAVIVRGNVATVVGESQVLRLANPKGAKATASGLITFKNAELGLFAAGDSFRIKP
;
A
#
# COMPACT_ATOMS: atom_id res chain seq x y z
N HIS A 1 -0.20 28.28 -8.26
CA HIS A 1 -1.61 28.07 -7.91
C HIS A 1 -2.38 27.63 -9.14
N THR A 2 -2.92 26.41 -9.16
CA THR A 2 -3.79 25.96 -10.26
C THR A 2 -5.24 26.34 -9.91
N ALA A 3 -5.96 26.98 -10.84
CA ALA A 3 -7.39 27.29 -10.68
C ALA A 3 -8.30 26.05 -10.87
N ALA A 4 -7.77 24.85 -10.61
CA ALA A 4 -8.50 23.60 -10.81
C ALA A 4 -9.54 23.44 -9.69
N PRO A 5 -10.81 23.14 -10.01
CA PRO A 5 -11.85 22.97 -9.00
C PRO A 5 -11.54 21.75 -8.12
N VAL A 6 -11.64 21.92 -6.81
CA VAL A 6 -11.53 20.82 -5.83
C VAL A 6 -12.92 20.23 -5.59
N ARG A 7 -13.03 18.90 -5.64
CA ARG A 7 -14.26 18.17 -5.36
C ARG A 7 -14.02 17.06 -4.35
N ASN A 8 -14.94 16.92 -3.40
CA ASN A 8 -14.91 15.85 -2.41
C ASN A 8 -15.90 14.75 -2.80
N PHE A 9 -15.41 13.52 -2.91
CA PHE A 9 -16.23 12.37 -3.27
C PHE A 9 -16.45 11.46 -2.06
N ASN A 10 -17.71 11.18 -1.74
CA ASN A 10 -18.09 10.17 -0.75
C ASN A 10 -19.00 9.11 -1.37
N PHE A 11 -18.39 8.14 -2.05
CA PHE A 11 -19.07 7.03 -2.71
C PHE A 11 -19.71 6.00 -1.75
N ALA A 12 -19.53 6.16 -0.43
CA ALA A 12 -20.28 5.36 0.55
C ALA A 12 -21.70 5.92 0.78
N LYS A 13 -21.93 7.19 0.42
CA LYS A 13 -23.23 7.87 0.54
C LYS A 13 -23.83 8.24 -0.81
N HIS A 14 -23.02 8.24 -1.86
CA HIS A 14 -23.40 8.58 -3.22
C HIS A 14 -23.31 7.34 -4.12
N PRO A 15 -24.24 7.12 -5.07
CA PRO A 15 -24.17 6.00 -6.00
C PRO A 15 -22.82 5.93 -6.74
N VAL A 16 -22.17 4.76 -6.68
CA VAL A 16 -20.91 4.46 -7.40
C VAL A 16 -21.07 4.41 -8.91
N THR A 17 -22.32 4.39 -9.39
CA THR A 17 -22.70 4.39 -10.81
C THR A 17 -23.10 5.77 -11.33
N ASP A 18 -23.06 6.82 -10.49
CA ASP A 18 -23.36 8.17 -10.95
C ASP A 18 -22.32 8.61 -12.00
N LYS A 19 -22.80 8.80 -13.22
CA LYS A 19 -21.95 9.11 -14.36
C LYS A 19 -21.21 10.44 -14.22
N ALA A 20 -21.86 11.48 -13.70
CA ALA A 20 -21.22 12.79 -13.55
C ALA A 20 -20.07 12.74 -12.53
N TRP A 21 -20.23 11.98 -11.45
CA TRP A 21 -19.19 11.77 -10.44
C TRP A 21 -18.03 10.92 -10.98
N VAL A 22 -18.36 9.81 -11.65
CA VAL A 22 -17.37 8.90 -12.24
C VAL A 22 -16.57 9.59 -13.33
N ASP A 23 -17.22 10.35 -14.22
CA ASP A 23 -16.55 11.12 -15.28
C ASP A 23 -15.65 12.23 -14.66
N SER A 24 -16.15 12.93 -13.64
CA SER A 24 -15.36 13.94 -12.92
C SER A 24 -14.13 13.34 -12.24
N LEU A 25 -14.23 12.11 -11.72
CA LEU A 25 -13.12 11.39 -11.11
C LEU A 25 -12.11 10.95 -12.19
N ALA A 26 -12.59 10.41 -13.31
CA ALA A 26 -11.76 9.96 -14.43
C ALA A 26 -10.98 11.10 -15.10
N GLY A 27 -11.52 12.33 -15.07
CA GLY A 27 -10.88 13.54 -15.58
C GLY A 27 -10.01 14.29 -14.56
N ALA A 28 -9.86 13.79 -13.33
CA ALA A 28 -9.10 14.47 -12.28
C ALA A 28 -7.60 14.51 -12.62
N ARG A 29 -6.92 15.62 -12.26
CA ARG A 29 -5.45 15.77 -12.38
C ARG A 29 -4.70 15.23 -11.16
N LEU A 30 -5.36 15.23 -10.01
CA LEU A 30 -4.88 14.71 -8.74
C LEU A 30 -6.06 14.02 -8.05
N ILE A 31 -5.85 12.79 -7.60
CA ILE A 31 -6.77 12.07 -6.72
C ILE A 31 -6.04 11.84 -5.40
N TYR A 32 -6.60 12.34 -4.30
CA TYR A 32 -6.05 12.15 -2.96
C TYR A 32 -6.96 11.25 -2.13
N ILE A 33 -6.48 10.06 -1.78
CA ILE A 33 -7.20 9.06 -1.00
C ILE A 33 -6.87 9.26 0.48
N LEU A 34 -7.89 9.61 1.26
CA LEU A 34 -7.76 9.85 2.69
C LEU A 34 -7.47 8.57 3.48
N GLY A 35 -6.98 8.74 4.71
CA GLY A 35 -6.84 7.66 5.67
C GLY A 35 -8.20 7.15 6.20
N GLY A 36 -8.15 6.15 7.08
CA GLY A 36 -9.33 5.47 7.62
C GLY A 36 -9.14 3.97 7.58
N ASP A 37 -10.09 3.25 6.99
CA ASP A 37 -10.04 1.81 6.82
C ASP A 37 -9.95 1.46 5.33
N GLN A 38 -8.83 0.84 4.94
CA GLN A 38 -8.55 0.43 3.57
C GLN A 38 -9.51 -0.66 3.07
N ASN A 39 -9.98 -1.56 3.94
CA ASN A 39 -10.97 -2.59 3.59
C ASN A 39 -12.32 -1.95 3.30
N ARG A 40 -12.73 -0.97 4.11
CA ARG A 40 -13.96 -0.21 3.87
C ARG A 40 -13.88 0.57 2.55
N PHE A 41 -12.75 1.20 2.25
CA PHE A 41 -12.54 1.88 0.97
C PHE A 41 -12.64 0.91 -0.19
N MET A 42 -11.89 -0.20 -0.16
CA MET A 42 -11.91 -1.18 -1.26
C MET A 42 -13.28 -1.86 -1.42
N LYS A 43 -14.05 -2.06 -0.35
CA LYS A 43 -15.43 -2.57 -0.44
C LYS A 43 -16.35 -1.66 -1.25
N THR A 44 -16.14 -0.34 -1.18
CA THR A 44 -16.91 0.63 -1.97
C THR A 44 -16.39 0.74 -3.41
N VAL A 45 -15.09 0.56 -3.62
CA VAL A 45 -14.44 0.88 -4.88
C VAL A 45 -14.26 -0.34 -5.79
N LEU A 46 -13.79 -1.46 -5.27
CA LEU A 46 -13.43 -2.65 -6.04
C LEU A 46 -14.62 -3.17 -6.86
N GLY A 47 -14.39 -3.47 -8.13
CA GLY A 47 -15.43 -3.98 -9.04
C GLY A 47 -16.50 -2.97 -9.44
N THR A 48 -16.34 -1.68 -9.08
CA THR A 48 -17.28 -0.61 -9.45
C THR A 48 -16.70 0.33 -10.52
N PRO A 49 -17.52 1.17 -11.17
CA PRO A 49 -17.02 2.20 -12.09
C PRO A 49 -16.02 3.17 -11.45
N VAL A 50 -16.07 3.36 -10.13
CA VAL A 50 -15.11 4.20 -9.39
C VAL A 50 -13.69 3.65 -9.49
N TYR A 51 -13.51 2.32 -9.39
CA TYR A 51 -12.21 1.67 -9.60
C TYR A 51 -11.69 1.97 -11.02
N GLY A 52 -12.55 1.75 -12.03
CA GLY A 52 -12.22 2.05 -13.42
C GLY A 52 -11.81 3.49 -13.64
N ALA A 53 -12.55 4.45 -13.06
CA ALA A 53 -12.26 5.87 -13.17
C ALA A 53 -10.93 6.27 -12.52
N ILE A 54 -10.57 5.73 -11.35
CA ILE A 54 -9.27 5.98 -10.72
C ILE A 54 -8.13 5.51 -11.64
N HIS A 55 -8.26 4.31 -12.19
CA HIS A 55 -7.25 3.76 -13.11
C HIS A 55 -7.19 4.54 -14.44
N GLN A 56 -8.34 4.98 -14.95
CA GLN A 56 -8.40 5.83 -16.14
C GLN A 56 -7.72 7.18 -15.90
N ALA A 57 -7.99 7.83 -14.78
CA ALA A 57 -7.32 9.07 -14.39
C ALA A 57 -5.79 8.86 -14.32
N TYR A 58 -5.33 7.80 -13.64
CA TYR A 58 -3.91 7.46 -13.57
C TYR A 58 -3.28 7.26 -14.95
N LYS A 59 -3.94 6.49 -15.84
CA LYS A 59 -3.49 6.29 -17.23
C LYS A 59 -3.45 7.60 -18.03
N ASN A 60 -4.34 8.53 -17.73
CA ASN A 60 -4.37 9.87 -18.34
C ASN A 60 -3.31 10.83 -17.76
N GLY A 61 -2.44 10.35 -16.87
CA GLY A 61 -1.36 11.15 -16.27
C GLY A 61 -1.74 11.86 -14.98
N ALA A 62 -2.87 11.49 -14.35
CA ALA A 62 -3.20 12.01 -13.03
C ALA A 62 -2.24 11.47 -11.95
N THR A 63 -1.90 12.32 -10.99
CA THR A 63 -1.24 11.87 -9.77
C THR A 63 -2.26 11.22 -8.85
N ILE A 64 -2.00 10.00 -8.38
CA ILE A 64 -2.78 9.37 -7.32
C ILE A 64 -1.93 9.38 -6.06
N ALA A 65 -2.46 9.99 -5.00
CA ALA A 65 -1.80 10.11 -3.71
C ALA A 65 -2.70 9.53 -2.63
N GLY A 66 -2.11 9.05 -1.53
CA GLY A 66 -2.88 8.55 -0.41
C GLY A 66 -2.07 8.47 0.86
N THR A 67 -2.75 8.63 2.00
CA THR A 67 -2.14 8.58 3.34
C THR A 67 -2.75 7.45 4.15
N SER A 68 -1.93 6.80 5.00
CA SER A 68 -2.36 5.68 5.84
C SER A 68 -3.06 4.58 5.02
N ALA A 69 -4.35 4.32 5.24
CA ALA A 69 -5.17 3.44 4.40
C ALA A 69 -5.05 3.74 2.90
N GLY A 70 -5.02 5.02 2.51
CA GLY A 70 -4.82 5.46 1.12
C GLY A 70 -3.47 5.04 0.53
N ALA A 71 -2.42 4.86 1.36
CA ALA A 71 -1.14 4.33 0.91
C ALA A 71 -1.20 2.81 0.74
N ALA A 72 -1.88 2.10 1.65
CA ALA A 72 -2.03 0.65 1.60
C ALA A 72 -2.77 0.19 0.33
N VAL A 73 -3.85 0.88 -0.05
CA VAL A 73 -4.66 0.54 -1.24
C VAL A 73 -3.89 0.68 -2.55
N MET A 74 -2.75 1.37 -2.61
CA MET A 74 -1.97 1.48 -3.85
C MET A 74 -1.43 0.11 -4.31
N SER A 75 -1.18 -0.80 -3.36
CA SER A 75 -0.65 -2.15 -3.61
C SER A 75 -1.72 -3.04 -4.23
N ARG A 76 -1.33 -3.96 -5.12
CA ARG A 76 -2.23 -5.06 -5.54
C ARG A 76 -2.54 -5.98 -4.36
N TYR A 77 -1.50 -6.42 -3.66
CA TYR A 77 -1.61 -7.18 -2.41
C TYR A 77 -1.62 -6.20 -1.23
N MET A 78 -2.81 -5.78 -0.84
CA MET A 78 -3.02 -4.83 0.25
C MET A 78 -3.08 -5.57 1.59
N ILE A 79 -2.30 -5.11 2.57
CA ILE A 79 -2.36 -5.62 3.96
C ILE A 79 -3.67 -5.12 4.60
N THR A 80 -4.52 -6.05 5.05
CA THR A 80 -5.84 -5.69 5.63
C THR A 80 -5.74 -5.16 7.06
N GLY A 81 -4.64 -5.46 7.75
CA GLY A 81 -4.42 -5.17 9.17
C GLY A 81 -4.79 -6.32 10.11
N SER A 82 -5.49 -7.34 9.61
CA SER A 82 -5.84 -8.54 10.38
C SER A 82 -4.68 -9.53 10.45
N GLN A 83 -4.58 -10.22 11.59
CA GLN A 83 -3.69 -11.36 11.79
C GLN A 83 -4.52 -12.64 11.65
N LEU A 84 -4.03 -13.64 10.92
CA LEU A 84 -4.77 -14.88 10.66
C LEU A 84 -4.64 -15.91 11.78
N ARG A 85 -3.58 -15.81 12.60
CA ARG A 85 -3.31 -16.76 13.71
C ARG A 85 -3.58 -16.20 15.10
N ASP A 86 -3.78 -14.89 15.23
CA ASP A 86 -4.18 -14.25 16.49
C ASP A 86 -5.47 -13.44 16.23
N SER A 87 -6.51 -13.70 17.01
CA SER A 87 -7.78 -12.98 16.91
C SER A 87 -7.72 -11.60 17.58
N VAL A 88 -6.72 -11.36 18.43
CA VAL A 88 -6.52 -10.07 19.09
C VAL A 88 -5.59 -9.20 18.25
N TYR A 89 -6.07 -8.02 17.86
CA TYR A 89 -5.22 -7.06 17.14
C TYR A 89 -4.03 -6.62 18.00
N LYS A 90 -2.83 -6.77 17.44
CA LYS A 90 -1.58 -6.20 17.95
C LYS A 90 -0.90 -5.43 16.84
N GLU A 91 -0.22 -4.34 17.21
CA GLU A 91 0.51 -3.50 16.25
C GLU A 91 1.69 -4.22 15.61
N THR A 92 2.32 -5.11 16.36
CA THR A 92 3.42 -5.97 15.92
C THR A 92 3.12 -7.44 16.23
N PHE A 93 3.91 -8.33 15.66
CA PHE A 93 3.81 -9.77 15.88
C PHE A 93 4.87 -10.20 16.88
N ASP A 94 4.54 -11.11 17.79
CA ASP A 94 5.51 -11.71 18.71
C ASP A 94 6.38 -12.78 18.02
N LYS A 95 5.88 -13.37 16.92
CA LYS A 95 6.55 -14.39 16.11
C LYS A 95 6.28 -14.21 14.62
N LEU A 96 7.24 -14.64 13.80
CA LEU A 96 7.12 -14.67 12.35
C LEU A 96 6.49 -15.99 11.91
N TRP A 97 5.16 -16.00 11.88
CA TRP A 97 4.39 -17.15 11.43
C TRP A 97 4.08 -17.07 9.93
N ASP A 98 4.20 -18.20 9.27
CA ASP A 98 3.78 -18.40 7.88
C ASP A 98 2.26 -18.16 7.73
N ASN A 99 1.85 -17.51 6.64
CA ASN A 99 0.45 -17.20 6.36
C ASN A 99 -0.28 -16.47 7.50
N ASN A 100 0.41 -15.57 8.22
CA ASN A 100 -0.21 -14.81 9.31
C ASN A 100 -0.84 -13.49 8.86
N ILE A 101 -0.55 -13.03 7.64
CA ILE A 101 -1.08 -11.77 7.13
C ILE A 101 -2.28 -12.04 6.24
N ALA A 102 -3.39 -11.37 6.55
CA ALA A 102 -4.49 -11.27 5.62
C ALA A 102 -4.16 -10.22 4.54
N PHE A 103 -4.19 -10.67 3.29
CA PHE A 103 -4.12 -9.79 2.11
C PHE A 103 -5.50 -9.68 1.46
N ALA A 104 -5.80 -8.52 0.92
CA ALA A 104 -6.92 -8.27 0.03
C ALA A 104 -6.43 -7.59 -1.25
N GLU A 105 -7.29 -7.56 -2.27
CA GLU A 105 -7.02 -6.80 -3.49
C GLU A 105 -7.16 -5.29 -3.22
N GLY A 106 -6.09 -4.54 -3.47
CA GLY A 106 -6.12 -3.07 -3.49
C GLY A 106 -6.40 -2.52 -4.89
N LEU A 107 -6.10 -1.25 -5.11
CA LEU A 107 -6.14 -0.63 -6.43
C LEU A 107 -5.15 -1.29 -7.39
N GLY A 108 -3.99 -1.76 -6.91
CA GLY A 108 -2.99 -2.34 -7.81
C GLY A 108 -2.40 -1.31 -8.78
N LEU A 109 -2.26 -0.05 -8.34
CA LEU A 109 -1.42 0.92 -9.04
C LEU A 109 0.06 0.55 -8.91
N LEU A 110 0.40 -0.21 -7.86
CA LEU A 110 1.66 -0.90 -7.67
C LEU A 110 1.41 -2.42 -7.69
N GLN A 111 1.69 -3.06 -8.81
CA GLN A 111 1.46 -4.48 -9.08
C GLN A 111 2.46 -5.37 -8.35
N ASN A 112 3.71 -4.93 -8.19
CA ASN A 112 4.79 -5.75 -7.63
C ASN A 112 5.41 -5.14 -6.36
N THR A 113 4.70 -4.23 -5.70
CA THR A 113 5.11 -3.63 -4.43
C THR A 113 3.99 -3.73 -3.39
N ILE A 114 4.35 -4.09 -2.15
CA ILE A 114 3.46 -4.10 -0.97
C ILE A 114 3.85 -2.93 -0.07
N ILE A 115 2.90 -2.04 0.18
CA ILE A 115 3.08 -0.89 1.08
C ILE A 115 2.54 -1.23 2.47
N ASP A 116 3.37 -0.96 3.48
CA ASP A 116 2.96 -0.83 4.88
C ASP A 116 3.20 0.62 5.36
N GLN A 117 2.37 1.10 6.27
CA GLN A 117 2.20 2.50 6.66
C GLN A 117 2.19 2.61 8.19
N HIS A 118 2.51 3.78 8.77
CA HIS A 118 2.82 3.93 10.20
C HIS A 118 3.90 2.94 10.67
N PHE A 119 4.89 2.69 9.81
CA PHE A 119 5.69 1.48 9.88
C PHE A 119 6.60 1.41 11.11
N LEU A 120 7.46 2.42 11.32
CA LEU A 120 8.38 2.44 12.47
C LEU A 120 7.61 2.78 13.74
N LYS A 121 6.72 3.78 13.68
CA LYS A 121 5.88 4.21 14.80
C LYS A 121 5.18 3.04 15.52
N ARG A 122 4.72 2.05 14.75
CA ARG A 122 3.99 0.88 15.26
C ARG A 122 4.82 -0.41 15.27
N SER A 123 6.14 -0.31 15.07
CA SER A 123 7.07 -1.45 15.07
C SER A 123 6.63 -2.60 14.14
N ARG A 124 6.17 -2.27 12.93
CA ARG A 124 5.57 -3.22 11.98
C ARG A 124 6.58 -4.06 11.19
N HIS A 125 7.84 -4.09 11.61
CA HIS A 125 8.91 -4.87 11.00
C HIS A 125 8.55 -6.34 10.81
N ASN A 126 8.02 -6.97 11.86
CA ASN A 126 7.66 -8.38 11.82
C ASN A 126 6.56 -8.66 10.80
N ARG A 127 5.62 -7.73 10.66
CA ARG A 127 4.59 -7.80 9.63
C ARG A 127 5.19 -7.69 8.23
N LEU A 128 6.08 -6.74 7.98
CA LEU A 128 6.67 -6.60 6.65
C LEU A 128 7.60 -7.77 6.29
N LEU A 129 8.31 -8.34 7.25
CA LEU A 129 9.11 -9.57 7.09
C LEU A 129 8.22 -10.77 6.73
N THR A 130 7.10 -10.95 7.44
CA THR A 130 6.11 -11.99 7.12
C THR A 130 5.50 -11.77 5.74
N ALA A 131 5.21 -10.52 5.36
CA ALA A 131 4.67 -10.22 4.04
C ALA A 131 5.63 -10.59 2.91
N LEU A 132 6.92 -10.32 3.10
CA LEU A 132 7.95 -10.71 2.15
C LEU A 132 8.09 -12.23 2.04
N ALA A 133 7.96 -12.96 3.13
CA ALA A 133 8.01 -14.42 3.09
C ALA A 133 6.80 -15.05 2.39
N ASP A 134 5.59 -14.52 2.63
CA ASP A 134 4.36 -14.97 1.97
C ASP A 134 4.36 -14.62 0.46
N LYS A 135 5.05 -13.53 0.07
CA LYS A 135 5.13 -13.01 -1.30
C LYS A 135 6.58 -12.68 -1.70
N PRO A 136 7.48 -13.67 -1.84
CA PRO A 136 8.92 -13.45 -2.02
C PRO A 136 9.32 -12.75 -3.33
N GLN A 137 8.41 -12.69 -4.32
CA GLN A 137 8.60 -11.97 -5.57
C GLN A 137 8.40 -10.45 -5.45
N MET A 138 7.73 -9.99 -4.38
CA MET A 138 7.33 -8.60 -4.17
C MET A 138 8.47 -7.77 -3.58
N VAL A 139 8.40 -6.45 -3.80
CA VAL A 139 9.15 -5.48 -3.01
C VAL A 139 8.25 -5.00 -1.87
N CYS A 140 8.68 -5.15 -0.63
CA CYS A 140 7.92 -4.73 0.54
C CYS A 140 8.49 -3.39 1.04
N VAL A 141 7.64 -2.37 1.19
CA VAL A 141 8.06 -1.01 1.57
C VAL A 141 7.26 -0.56 2.79
N GLY A 142 7.95 -0.31 3.89
CA GLY A 142 7.40 0.27 5.12
C GLY A 142 7.64 1.77 5.16
N ILE A 143 6.58 2.56 5.14
CA ILE A 143 6.61 4.03 5.18
C ILE A 143 6.19 4.48 6.58
N ASP A 144 7.02 5.29 7.23
CA ASP A 144 6.71 5.83 8.55
C ASP A 144 5.82 7.07 8.51
N GLU A 145 5.37 7.54 9.68
CA GLU A 145 4.59 8.75 9.81
C GLU A 145 5.33 9.99 9.27
N SER A 146 4.57 11.00 8.85
CA SER A 146 5.09 12.24 8.24
C SER A 146 6.04 12.01 7.06
N THR A 147 5.94 10.86 6.39
CA THR A 147 6.84 10.43 5.31
C THR A 147 6.04 9.86 4.15
N ALA A 148 6.54 10.04 2.93
CA ALA A 148 5.93 9.50 1.72
C ALA A 148 6.99 9.02 0.74
N VAL A 149 6.56 8.17 -0.20
CA VAL A 149 7.34 7.83 -1.39
C VAL A 149 6.64 8.36 -2.63
N ILE A 150 7.38 9.10 -3.45
CA ILE A 150 6.92 9.54 -4.76
C ILE A 150 7.41 8.52 -5.78
N VAL A 151 6.49 7.83 -6.43
CA VAL A 151 6.80 6.82 -7.44
C VAL A 151 6.72 7.42 -8.84
N ARG A 152 7.82 7.32 -9.59
CA ARG A 152 7.87 7.66 -11.01
C ARG A 152 8.51 6.51 -11.78
N GLY A 153 7.72 5.84 -12.61
CA GLY A 153 8.14 4.57 -13.23
C GLY A 153 8.50 3.55 -12.15
N ASN A 154 9.74 3.07 -12.16
CA ASN A 154 10.25 2.08 -11.19
C ASN A 154 11.16 2.68 -10.12
N VAL A 155 11.15 4.01 -9.95
CA VAL A 155 11.93 4.71 -8.91
C VAL A 155 10.99 5.30 -7.89
N ALA A 156 11.25 5.02 -6.62
CA ALA A 156 10.61 5.65 -5.48
C ALA A 156 11.60 6.62 -4.84
N THR A 157 11.19 7.88 -4.68
CA THR A 157 11.96 8.92 -3.99
C THR A 157 11.29 9.24 -2.66
N VAL A 158 12.06 9.26 -1.58
CA VAL A 158 11.54 9.53 -0.23
C VAL A 158 11.44 11.03 0.01
N VAL A 159 10.33 11.45 0.61
CA VAL A 159 10.09 12.82 1.07
C VAL A 159 9.43 12.79 2.45
N GLY A 160 9.63 13.84 3.25
CA GLY A 160 9.04 13.97 4.58
C GLY A 160 10.09 13.95 5.69
N GLU A 161 9.69 13.55 6.89
CA GLU A 161 10.46 13.80 8.12
C GLU A 161 11.03 12.54 8.77
N SER A 162 10.54 11.35 8.42
CA SER A 162 11.00 10.07 8.96
C SER A 162 11.55 9.19 7.83
N GLN A 163 11.58 7.87 8.06
CA GLN A 163 12.28 6.91 7.21
C GLN A 163 11.33 6.00 6.43
N VAL A 164 11.88 5.42 5.37
CA VAL A 164 11.28 4.35 4.59
C VAL A 164 12.20 3.13 4.60
N LEU A 165 11.64 1.97 4.91
CA LEU A 165 12.34 0.70 4.87
C LEU A 165 11.90 -0.10 3.64
N ARG A 166 12.84 -0.70 2.93
CA ARG A 166 12.60 -1.60 1.79
C ARG A 166 13.14 -2.98 2.10
N LEU A 167 12.35 -4.02 1.85
CA LEU A 167 12.75 -5.42 1.85
C LEU A 167 12.46 -6.06 0.49
N ALA A 168 13.41 -6.83 -0.05
CA ALA A 168 13.20 -7.54 -1.31
C ALA A 168 14.11 -8.77 -1.46
N ASN A 169 13.82 -9.58 -2.48
CA ASN A 169 14.68 -10.65 -2.99
C ASN A 169 15.20 -11.65 -1.93
N PRO A 170 14.35 -12.16 -1.01
CA PRO A 170 14.76 -13.17 -0.05
C PRO A 170 15.18 -14.46 -0.79
N LYS A 171 16.12 -15.20 -0.19
CA LYS A 171 16.58 -16.51 -0.69
C LYS A 171 16.03 -17.63 0.18
N GLY A 172 15.38 -18.60 -0.47
CA GLY A 172 14.87 -19.80 0.18
C GLY A 172 13.81 -19.53 1.24
N ALA A 173 12.89 -18.60 0.97
CA ALA A 173 11.74 -18.35 1.83
C ALA A 173 10.89 -19.62 1.97
N LYS A 174 10.68 -20.06 3.21
CA LYS A 174 9.92 -21.27 3.55
C LYS A 174 9.43 -21.25 4.99
N ALA A 175 8.41 -22.05 5.26
CA ALA A 175 7.95 -22.37 6.61
C ALA A 175 8.65 -23.61 7.18
N THR A 176 8.90 -23.61 8.49
CA THR A 176 9.26 -24.82 9.24
C THR A 176 8.03 -25.71 9.48
N ALA A 177 8.23 -26.94 9.96
CA ALA A 177 7.12 -27.80 10.39
C ALA A 177 6.26 -27.19 11.51
N SER A 178 6.85 -26.33 12.36
CA SER A 178 6.13 -25.57 13.38
C SER A 178 5.41 -24.33 12.82
N GLY A 179 5.59 -24.00 11.54
CA GLY A 179 4.99 -22.84 10.88
C GLY A 179 5.77 -21.54 11.02
N LEU A 180 7.02 -21.58 11.49
CA LEU A 180 7.88 -20.39 11.57
C LEU A 180 8.48 -20.08 10.19
N ILE A 181 8.58 -18.80 9.87
CA ILE A 181 9.19 -18.34 8.63
C ILE A 181 10.72 -18.36 8.73
N THR A 182 11.36 -18.78 7.64
CA THR A 182 12.80 -18.60 7.43
C THR A 182 13.07 -18.13 6.00
N PHE A 183 14.05 -17.26 5.83
CA PHE A 183 14.70 -16.95 4.57
C PHE A 183 16.11 -16.41 4.84
N LYS A 184 16.95 -16.34 3.82
CA LYS A 184 18.31 -15.80 3.89
C LYS A 184 18.48 -14.64 2.91
N ASN A 185 19.48 -13.79 3.14
CA ASN A 185 19.99 -12.82 2.17
C ASN A 185 18.91 -11.95 1.50
N ALA A 186 17.91 -11.49 2.28
CA ALA A 186 17.01 -10.46 1.79
C ALA A 186 17.75 -9.13 1.70
N GLU A 187 17.48 -8.37 0.65
CA GLU A 187 17.95 -6.99 0.53
C GLU A 187 17.18 -6.13 1.53
N LEU A 188 17.90 -5.39 2.36
CA LEU A 188 17.36 -4.37 3.25
C LEU A 188 17.92 -3.02 2.83
N GLY A 189 17.04 -2.03 2.67
CA GLY A 189 17.41 -0.64 2.53
C GLY A 189 16.64 0.23 3.51
N LEU A 190 17.31 1.21 4.09
CA LEU A 190 16.72 2.22 4.96
C LEU A 190 17.03 3.58 4.35
N PHE A 191 16.01 4.40 4.15
CA PHE A 191 16.07 5.61 3.34
C PHE A 191 15.41 6.76 4.08
N ALA A 192 15.94 7.97 3.89
CA ALA A 192 15.38 9.22 4.40
C ALA A 192 15.10 10.20 3.25
N ALA A 193 14.57 11.38 3.55
CA ALA A 193 14.22 12.37 2.55
C ALA A 193 15.39 12.69 1.59
N GLY A 194 15.11 12.68 0.29
CA GLY A 194 16.09 12.86 -0.77
C GLY A 194 16.66 11.56 -1.35
N ASP A 195 16.64 10.46 -0.59
CA ASP A 195 17.07 9.16 -1.09
C ASP A 195 16.10 8.61 -2.14
N SER A 196 16.61 7.73 -3.00
CA SER A 196 15.81 7.03 -4.00
C SER A 196 16.19 5.56 -4.09
N PHE A 197 15.19 4.71 -4.34
CA PHE A 197 15.39 3.28 -4.51
C PHE A 197 14.49 2.71 -5.59
N ARG A 198 14.88 1.54 -6.11
CA ARG A 198 14.10 0.82 -7.11
C ARG A 198 12.97 0.05 -6.46
N ILE A 199 11.78 0.24 -7.00
CA ILE A 199 10.62 -0.62 -6.75
C ILE A 199 10.28 -1.38 -8.02
N LYS A 200 9.41 -2.38 -7.89
CA LYS A 200 8.77 -3.02 -9.03
C LYS A 200 7.32 -2.50 -9.06
N PRO A 201 6.99 -1.54 -9.93
CA PRO A 201 5.62 -1.04 -10.03
C PRO A 201 4.69 -2.12 -10.57
#